data_AF-A0A957TYF4-F1
#
_entry.id   AF-A0A957TYF4-F1
#
_cell.length_a   1.000
_cell.length_b   1.000
_cell.length_c   1.000
_cell.angle_alpha   90.00
_cell.angle_beta   90.00
_cell.angle_gamma   90.00
#
_symmetry.space_group_name_H-M   'P 1'
#
loop_
_entity.id
_entity.type
_entity.pdbx_description
1 polymer ?
#
loop_
_entity_poly.entity_id
_entity_poly.type
_entity_poly.pdbx_seq_one_letter_code
_entity_poly.pdbx_strand_id
1 'polypeptide(L)'
;MRIWMIGADQAAIDAIYQLRKKEDVEIFVSATTARPKAVVEGVIDRVDYVEQVSSVNINLLARRIRPDLILIDASAEERSFGRVSGGTAFSEALTYEIAHASDYPCLVL
;
A
#
# COMPACT_ATOMS: atom_id res chain seq x y z
N MET A 1 -12.25 8.96 -8.72
CA MET A 1 -11.08 8.08 -8.99
C MET A 1 -10.86 7.19 -7.78
N ARG A 2 -10.62 5.89 -7.97
CA ARG A 2 -10.42 4.91 -6.90
C ARG A 2 -8.94 4.59 -6.78
N ILE A 3 -8.33 4.95 -5.65
CA ILE A 3 -6.94 4.63 -5.37
C ILE A 3 -6.90 3.51 -4.36
N TRP A 4 -6.13 2.47 -4.64
CA TRP A 4 -5.84 1.42 -3.69
C TRP A 4 -4.44 1.62 -3.11
N MET A 5 -4.37 1.92 -1.82
CA MET A 5 -3.13 2.06 -1.06
C MET A 5 -2.78 0.72 -0.39
N ILE A 6 -1.65 0.13 -0.78
CA ILE A 6 -1.07 -1.06 -0.16
C ILE A 6 0.00 -0.60 0.82
N GLY A 7 -0.17 -0.90 2.10
CA GLY A 7 0.62 -0.32 3.17
C GLY A 7 -0.01 0.97 3.70
N ALA A 8 0.31 1.32 4.94
CA ALA A 8 -0.33 2.43 5.65
C ALA A 8 0.63 3.05 6.68
N ASP A 9 1.87 3.22 6.26
CA ASP A 9 2.98 3.76 7.03
C ASP A 9 3.30 5.19 6.57
N GLN A 10 4.53 5.68 6.75
CA GLN A 10 4.85 7.09 6.53
C GLN A 10 4.55 7.56 5.10
N ALA A 11 5.02 6.86 4.06
CA ALA A 11 4.79 7.27 2.68
C ALA A 11 3.29 7.24 2.31
N ALA A 12 2.54 6.25 2.79
CA ALA A 12 1.09 6.21 2.62
C ALA A 12 0.39 7.40 3.28
N ILE A 13 0.79 7.76 4.51
CA ILE A 13 0.23 8.91 5.24
C ILE A 13 0.43 10.20 4.44
N ASP A 14 1.65 10.43 3.95
CA ASP A 14 1.98 11.63 3.19
C ASP A 14 1.20 11.68 1.87
N ALA A 15 1.07 10.55 1.18
CA ALA A 15 0.25 10.43 -0.03
C ALA A 15 -1.24 10.70 0.25
N ILE A 16 -1.81 10.12 1.33
CA ILE A 16 -3.22 10.33 1.71
C ILE A 16 -3.49 11.82 1.96
N TYR A 17 -2.58 12.54 2.63
CA TYR A 17 -2.73 13.98 2.83
C TYR A 17 -2.77 14.77 1.52
N GLN A 18 -1.98 14.39 0.52
CA GLN A 18 -2.03 15.04 -0.80
C GLN A 18 -3.31 14.70 -1.55
N LEU A 19 -3.72 13.43 -1.53
CA LEU A 19 -4.89 12.94 -2.26
C LEU A 19 -6.20 13.54 -1.72
N ARG A 20 -6.31 13.75 -0.41
CA ARG A 20 -7.48 14.39 0.22
C ARG A 20 -7.72 15.85 -0.18
N LYS A 21 -6.76 16.49 -0.86
CA LYS A 21 -6.98 17.82 -1.47
C LYS A 21 -7.96 17.78 -2.64
N LYS A 22 -8.35 16.58 -3.10
CA LYS A 22 -9.32 16.32 -4.15
C LYS A 22 -10.48 15.52 -3.58
N GLU A 23 -11.70 16.07 -3.65
CA GLU A 23 -12.90 15.47 -3.04
C GLU A 23 -13.45 14.25 -3.83
N ASP A 24 -13.02 14.08 -5.08
CA ASP A 24 -13.47 13.02 -5.99
C ASP A 24 -12.60 11.75 -5.93
N VAL A 25 -11.66 11.67 -4.99
CA VAL A 25 -10.77 10.53 -4.79
C VAL A 25 -11.27 9.65 -3.65
N GLU A 26 -11.60 8.41 -3.99
CA GLU A 26 -11.93 7.36 -3.03
C GLU A 26 -10.67 6.53 -2.76
N ILE A 27 -10.24 6.46 -1.49
CA ILE A 27 -9.02 5.75 -1.10
C ILE A 27 -9.41 4.47 -0.36
N PHE A 28 -8.95 3.33 -0.87
CA PHE A 28 -9.04 2.03 -0.22
C PHE A 28 -7.69 1.66 0.36
N VAL A 29 -7.64 1.19 1.60
CA VAL A 29 -6.38 0.84 2.26
C VAL A 29 -6.33 -0.65 2.59
N SER A 30 -5.22 -1.29 2.19
CA SER A 30 -4.85 -2.64 2.61
C SER A 30 -3.60 -2.61 3.46
N ALA A 31 -3.60 -3.35 4.56
CA ALA A 31 -2.43 -3.51 5.42
C ALA A 31 -2.42 -4.89 6.08
N THR A 32 -1.25 -5.36 6.51
CA THR A 32 -1.08 -6.64 7.21
C THR A 32 -1.64 -6.64 8.64
N THR A 33 -1.99 -5.47 9.18
CA THR A 33 -2.55 -5.30 10.53
C THR A 33 -3.75 -4.35 10.49
N ALA A 34 -4.69 -4.50 11.42
CA ALA A 34 -5.85 -3.62 11.57
C ALA A 34 -5.50 -2.24 12.14
N ARG A 35 -4.33 -2.09 12.77
CA ARG A 35 -3.88 -0.82 13.40
C ARG A 35 -2.50 -0.42 12.86
N PRO A 36 -2.37 -0.14 11.55
CA PRO A 36 -1.15 0.43 11.01
C PRO A 36 -0.96 1.88 11.49
N LYS A 37 0.20 2.47 11.21
CA LYS A 37 0.55 3.83 11.64
C LYS A 37 -0.53 4.85 11.28
N ALA A 38 -1.05 4.82 10.05
CA ALA A 38 -2.10 5.74 9.61
C ALA A 38 -3.39 5.66 10.45
N VAL A 39 -3.76 4.49 10.98
CA VAL A 39 -4.90 4.34 11.90
C VAL A 39 -4.54 4.84 13.29
N VAL A 40 -3.35 4.49 13.79
CA VAL A 40 -2.89 4.91 15.12
C VAL A 40 -2.80 6.43 15.23
N GLU A 41 -2.39 7.09 14.16
CA GLU A 41 -2.28 8.56 14.09
C GLU A 41 -3.59 9.26 13.70
N GLY A 42 -4.69 8.52 13.48
CA GLY A 42 -5.98 9.08 13.11
C GLY A 42 -6.03 9.69 11.71
N VAL A 43 -5.09 9.30 10.83
CA VAL A 43 -5.10 9.70 9.42
C VAL A 43 -6.26 9.02 8.71
N ILE A 44 -6.50 7.73 8.96
CA ILE A 44 -7.67 6.99 8.47
C ILE A 44 -8.38 6.34 9.65
N ASP A 45 -9.70 6.17 9.55
CA ASP A 45 -10.49 5.58 10.64
C ASP A 45 -10.23 4.07 10.78
N ARG A 46 -10.03 3.39 9.66
CA ARG A 46 -9.77 1.95 9.59
C ARG A 46 -9.06 1.56 8.29
N VAL A 47 -8.53 0.35 8.29
CA VAL A 47 -8.10 -0.35 7.08
C VAL A 47 -9.32 -1.03 6.45
N ASP A 48 -9.47 -0.96 5.13
CA ASP A 48 -10.57 -1.62 4.42
C ASP A 48 -10.36 -3.13 4.31
N TYR A 49 -9.10 -3.55 4.11
CA TYR A 49 -8.71 -4.95 4.01
C TYR A 49 -7.47 -5.25 4.85
N VAL A 50 -7.62 -6.08 5.88
CA VAL A 50 -6.49 -6.59 6.66
C VAL A 50 -5.96 -7.84 5.98
N GLU A 51 -5.06 -7.65 5.00
CA GLU A 51 -4.56 -8.72 4.14
C GLU A 51 -3.11 -8.42 3.70
N GLN A 52 -2.30 -9.47 3.57
CA GLN A 52 -0.97 -9.36 2.98
C GLN A 52 -1.09 -9.42 1.45
N VAL A 53 -0.72 -8.33 0.79
CA VAL A 53 -0.69 -8.26 -0.67
C VAL A 53 0.65 -8.82 -1.17
N SER A 54 0.60 -9.59 -2.25
CA SER A 54 1.73 -10.26 -2.89
C SER A 54 1.52 -10.31 -4.41
N SER A 55 2.56 -10.68 -5.15
CA SER A 55 2.50 -10.88 -6.61
C SER A 55 1.45 -11.92 -7.04
N VAL A 56 1.11 -12.86 -6.13
CA VAL A 56 0.14 -13.94 -6.41
C VAL A 56 -1.32 -13.48 -6.26
N ASN A 57 -1.62 -12.56 -5.33
CA ASN A 57 -3.00 -12.18 -5.01
C ASN A 57 -3.38 -10.76 -5.45
N ILE A 58 -2.44 -9.92 -5.89
CA ILE A 58 -2.71 -8.51 -6.23
C ILE A 58 -3.87 -8.35 -7.22
N ASN A 59 -3.89 -9.13 -8.31
CA ASN A 59 -4.94 -9.03 -9.33
C ASN A 59 -6.30 -9.57 -8.85
N LEU A 60 -6.30 -10.55 -7.94
CA LEU A 60 -7.54 -11.03 -7.33
C LEU A 60 -8.20 -9.93 -6.48
N LEU A 61 -7.39 -9.24 -5.67
CA LEU A 61 -7.83 -8.15 -4.81
C LEU A 61 -8.21 -6.92 -5.62
N ALA A 62 -7.39 -6.54 -6.60
CA ALA A 62 -7.66 -5.41 -7.49
C ALA A 62 -8.98 -5.59 -8.25
N ARG A 63 -9.34 -6.81 -8.69
CA ARG A 63 -10.65 -7.06 -9.34
C ARG A 63 -11.85 -6.80 -8.44
N ARG A 64 -11.70 -6.96 -7.12
CA ARG A 64 -12.75 -6.67 -6.12
C ARG A 64 -12.84 -5.17 -5.84
N ILE A 65 -11.69 -4.52 -5.68
CA ILE A 65 -11.59 -3.09 -5.35
C ILE A 65 -11.89 -2.21 -6.57
N ARG A 66 -11.50 -2.68 -7.77
CA ARG A 66 -11.50 -1.96 -9.05
C ARG A 66 -10.81 -0.59 -8.94
N PRO A 67 -9.51 -0.53 -8.61
CA PRO A 67 -8.79 0.73 -8.55
C PRO A 67 -8.47 1.26 -9.95
N ASP A 68 -8.39 2.59 -10.06
CA ASP A 68 -7.80 3.27 -11.22
C ASP A 68 -6.27 3.36 -11.10
N LEU A 69 -5.75 3.34 -9.86
CA LEU A 69 -4.33 3.42 -9.52
C LEU A 69 -4.06 2.66 -8.22
N ILE A 70 -2.95 1.93 -8.18
CA ILE A 70 -2.41 1.29 -6.98
C ILE A 70 -1.19 2.07 -6.51
N LEU A 71 -1.17 2.44 -5.24
CA LEU A 71 -0.02 3.03 -4.57
C LEU A 71 0.55 2.02 -3.58
N ILE A 72 1.85 1.78 -3.62
CA ILE A 72 2.52 0.78 -2.76
C ILE A 72 3.50 1.50 -1.84
N ASP A 73 3.22 1.46 -0.55
CA ASP A 73 4.08 1.99 0.51
C ASP A 73 5.07 0.91 0.97
N ALA A 74 6.33 1.03 0.52
CA ALA A 74 7.41 0.12 0.88
C ALA A 74 7.96 0.33 2.30
N SER A 75 7.59 1.43 2.97
CA SER A 75 8.22 1.87 4.24
C SER A 75 8.07 0.84 5.37
N ALA A 76 6.95 0.10 5.38
CA ALA A 76 6.71 -0.90 6.41
C ALA A 76 7.66 -2.11 6.29
N GLU A 77 7.85 -2.60 5.06
CA GLU A 77 8.71 -3.76 4.79
C GLU A 77 10.19 -3.39 4.94
N GLU A 78 10.59 -2.19 4.50
CA GLU A 78 11.94 -1.67 4.72
C GLU A 78 12.30 -1.62 6.20
N ARG A 79 11.37 -1.20 7.07
CA ARG A 79 11.60 -1.19 8.52
C ARG A 79 11.72 -2.60 9.10
N SER A 80 10.96 -3.55 8.58
CA SER A 80 11.00 -4.95 9.03
C SER A 80 12.30 -5.66 8.63
N PHE A 81 12.80 -5.45 7.42
CA PHE A 81 13.98 -6.13 6.89
C PHE A 81 15.28 -5.31 6.96
N GLY A 82 15.22 -4.00 7.24
CA GLY A 82 16.37 -3.10 7.20
C GLY A 82 17.51 -3.42 8.18
N ARG A 83 17.26 -4.25 9.19
CA ARG A 83 18.29 -4.72 10.14
C ARG A 83 19.02 -5.99 9.68
N VAL A 84 18.55 -6.62 8.61
CA VAL A 84 19.13 -7.83 8.03
C VAL A 84 20.03 -7.43 6.86
N SER A 85 21.23 -8.02 6.78
CA SER A 85 22.11 -7.81 5.62
C SER A 85 21.40 -8.24 4.34
N GLY A 86 21.30 -7.34 3.36
CA GLY A 86 20.55 -7.55 2.12
C GLY A 86 19.02 -7.47 2.25
N GLY A 87 18.49 -7.22 3.44
CA GLY A 87 17.04 -7.16 3.68
C GLY A 87 16.33 -6.01 2.98
N THR A 88 16.99 -4.86 2.81
CA THR A 88 16.46 -3.73 2.03
C THR A 88 16.30 -4.10 0.56
N ALA A 89 17.34 -4.66 -0.07
CA ALA A 89 17.29 -5.11 -1.45
C ALA A 89 16.23 -6.21 -1.66
N PHE A 90 16.04 -7.08 -0.67
CA PHE A 90 14.99 -8.10 -0.71
C PHE A 90 13.59 -7.47 -0.63
N SER A 91 13.37 -6.52 0.29
CA SER A 91 12.11 -5.79 0.43
C SER A 91 11.74 -5.03 -0.83
N GLU A 92 12.72 -4.34 -1.43
CA GLU A 92 12.56 -3.61 -2.67
C GLU A 92 12.20 -4.57 -3.82
N ALA A 93 12.90 -5.70 -3.94
CA ALA A 93 12.59 -6.71 -4.95
C ALA A 93 11.15 -7.25 -4.83
N LEU A 94 10.68 -7.52 -3.60
CA LEU A 94 9.30 -7.95 -3.37
C LEU A 94 8.29 -6.88 -3.79
N THR A 95 8.53 -5.62 -3.41
CA THR A 95 7.66 -4.50 -3.76
C THR A 95 7.56 -4.33 -5.29
N TYR A 96 8.69 -4.39 -6.00
CA TYR A 96 8.70 -4.30 -7.46
C TYR A 96 8.11 -5.54 -8.14
N GLU A 97 8.25 -6.73 -7.56
CA GLU A 97 7.58 -7.93 -8.06
C GLU A 97 6.06 -7.78 -8.00
N ILE A 98 5.54 -7.27 -6.88
CA ILE A 98 4.11 -6.97 -6.72
C ILE A 98 3.66 -5.96 -7.78
N ALA A 99 4.39 -4.87 -7.94
CA ALA A 99 4.07 -3.82 -8.92
C ALA A 99 4.09 -4.38 -10.36
N HIS A 100 5.08 -5.21 -10.70
CA HIS A 100 5.24 -5.80 -12.02
C HIS A 100 4.18 -6.87 -12.35
N ALA A 101 3.72 -7.61 -11.34
CA ALA A 101 2.68 -8.62 -11.51
C ALA A 101 1.27 -8.02 -11.68
N SER A 102 1.08 -6.74 -11.37
CA SER A 102 -0.22 -6.08 -11.41
C SER A 102 -0.71 -5.80 -12.84
N ASP A 103 -1.97 -6.12 -13.10
CA ASP A 103 -2.71 -5.75 -14.32
C ASP A 103 -3.14 -4.26 -14.28
N TYR A 104 -3.03 -3.61 -13.12
CA TYR A 104 -3.44 -2.22 -12.87
C TYR A 104 -2.21 -1.32 -12.72
N PRO A 105 -2.31 -0.02 -13.06
CA PRO A 105 -1.21 0.92 -12.88
C PRO A 105 -0.75 0.96 -11.42
N CYS A 106 0.57 0.82 -11.22
CA CYS A 106 1.20 0.84 -9.91
C CYS A 106 2.20 2.00 -9.81
N LEU A 107 2.25 2.64 -8.65
CA LEU A 107 3.31 3.56 -8.25
C LEU A 107 3.84 3.14 -6.89
N VAL A 108 5.14 2.88 -6.80
CA VAL A 108 5.84 2.65 -5.54
C VAL A 108 6.21 4.01 -4.95
N LEU A 109 5.89 4.22 -3.67
CA LEU A 109 6.09 5.48 -2.94
C LEU A 109 7.38 5.47 -2.12
#